data_AF-B3FBA2-F1
#
_entry.id   AF-B3FBA2-F1
#
_cell.length_a   1.000
_cell.length_b   1.000
_cell.length_c   1.000
_cell.angle_alpha   90.00
_cell.angle_beta   90.00
_cell.angle_gamma   90.00
#
_symmetry.space_group_name_H-M   'P 1'
#
loop_
_entity.id
_entity.type
_entity.pdbx_description
1 polymer ?
#
loop_
_entity_poly.entity_id
_entity_poly.type
_entity_poly.pdbx_seq_one_letter_code
_entity_poly.pdbx_strand_id
1 'polypeptide(L)'
;SLDYCVVKIPRWDLAKFTRVSKNIGSSMKSVGEVMAIGRNFEEAFQKALRMVDESVDGFDPYLKKVNDAELVQPTDKRMFVVAAALKENYSIEKLYKLTKIDPWFLNKMKNIIDYMSLLEAHGNNLTSEQLLRAKQLGFSDKQIATAIKSTDLAVRRFREEIDVTPFVKQIDTVAGEWPATTNYLYVTYNASSHDIEFPGDFIMVVGSGVYRIGSSVEYDWCAVGCLRELRNLGKSTIMINYNPETVSTDYDMCDRLYFEEMSFEVVMDIYQLENPEGIILSMGGQLPNNIAMDLHRQQARVLGTSPESIDSAENRFKFSRMLDRKGILQPRWKELTNLQSAIEFCEEAGYPCLVRPSYVLSGAAMNVAYSNQDLETYLNAASEVSKEHPVVISKFLNEAKEIDVDAVAAEGVILCMAVSEHVENAGVHSGDATLVTPPQDINAETLDKIRDITRDLAALLDVTGPFN
;
A
#
# COMPACT_ATOMS: atom_id res chain seq x y z
N SER A 1 8.38 31.40 -3.86
CA SER A 1 7.98 30.99 -5.24
C SER A 1 8.21 29.49 -5.33
N LEU A 2 7.41 28.73 -6.08
CA LEU A 2 7.60 27.28 -6.24
C LEU A 2 7.89 26.98 -7.71
N ASP A 3 8.91 26.18 -8.01
CA ASP A 3 9.26 25.74 -9.36
C ASP A 3 8.78 24.31 -9.67
N TYR A 4 7.82 23.85 -8.88
CA TYR A 4 7.16 22.55 -8.98
C TYR A 4 5.64 22.68 -8.78
N CYS A 5 4.93 21.63 -9.16
CA CYS A 5 3.50 21.45 -8.96
C CYS A 5 3.26 20.44 -7.84
N VAL A 6 2.29 20.76 -6.99
CA VAL A 6 1.83 19.88 -5.92
C VAL A 6 0.40 19.46 -6.21
N VAL A 7 0.13 18.17 -6.18
CA VAL A 7 -1.21 17.61 -6.35
C VAL A 7 -1.59 16.85 -5.10
N LYS A 8 -2.71 17.23 -4.50
CA LYS A 8 -3.34 16.52 -3.39
C LYS A 8 -4.54 15.74 -3.90
N ILE A 9 -4.69 14.48 -3.49
CA ILE A 9 -5.89 13.68 -3.75
C ILE A 9 -6.39 13.06 -2.43
N PRO A 10 -7.68 13.21 -2.08
CA PRO A 10 -8.23 12.54 -0.91
C PRO A 10 -8.31 11.01 -1.10
N ARG A 11 -8.24 10.27 0.00
CA ARG A 11 -8.49 8.83 0.09
C ARG A 11 -9.92 8.58 0.58
N TRP A 12 -10.60 7.63 -0.06
CA TRP A 12 -11.93 7.17 0.34
C TRP A 12 -11.94 5.66 0.51
N ASP A 13 -12.64 5.20 1.56
CA ASP A 13 -12.91 3.78 1.82
C ASP A 13 -14.42 3.47 1.74
N LEU A 14 -15.14 4.17 0.86
CA LEU A 14 -16.61 4.05 0.74
C LEU A 14 -17.09 2.63 0.40
N ALA A 15 -16.23 1.80 -0.19
CA ALA A 15 -16.52 0.39 -0.46
C ALA A 15 -16.78 -0.43 0.82
N LYS A 16 -16.24 -0.02 1.98
CA LYS A 16 -16.49 -0.67 3.27
C LYS A 16 -17.92 -0.42 3.80
N PHE A 17 -18.64 0.56 3.23
CA PHE A 17 -19.95 0.99 3.72
C PHE A 17 -21.06 0.76 2.70
N THR A 18 -21.72 -0.39 2.77
CA THR A 18 -22.75 -0.82 1.80
C THR A 18 -23.97 0.10 1.69
N ARG A 19 -24.31 0.80 2.78
CA ARG A 19 -25.49 1.69 2.86
C ARG A 19 -25.16 3.17 2.65
N VAL A 20 -23.91 3.50 2.32
CA VAL A 20 -23.47 4.89 2.15
C VAL A 20 -23.40 5.23 0.67
N SER A 21 -23.97 6.39 0.32
CA SER A 21 -23.85 6.93 -1.05
C SER A 21 -22.39 7.22 -1.38
N LYS A 22 -21.96 6.75 -2.56
CA LYS A 22 -20.62 6.98 -3.12
C LYS A 22 -20.45 8.40 -3.70
N ASN A 23 -21.53 9.18 -3.80
CA ASN A 23 -21.48 10.53 -4.32
C ASN A 23 -20.71 11.44 -3.35
N ILE A 24 -19.84 12.28 -3.90
CA ILE A 24 -19.11 13.31 -3.16
C ILE A 24 -19.84 14.65 -3.29
N GLY A 25 -19.75 15.46 -2.24
CA GLY A 25 -20.44 16.74 -2.15
C GLY A 25 -19.76 17.65 -1.14
N SER A 26 -20.51 18.59 -0.56
CA SER A 26 -19.97 19.55 0.42
C SER A 26 -19.60 18.95 1.77
N SER A 27 -20.16 17.79 2.13
CA SER A 27 -19.80 17.08 3.36
C SER A 27 -18.67 16.09 3.10
N MET A 28 -17.59 16.21 3.86
CA MET A 28 -16.42 15.34 3.75
C MET A 28 -16.76 13.89 4.08
N LYS A 29 -16.23 12.97 3.26
CA LYS A 29 -16.29 11.51 3.47
C LYS A 29 -14.94 10.83 3.28
N SER A 30 -13.90 11.61 2.97
CA SER A 30 -12.54 11.08 2.83
C SER A 30 -11.99 10.72 4.21
N VAL A 31 -11.13 9.71 4.24
CA VAL A 31 -10.52 9.15 5.47
C VAL A 31 -9.04 9.49 5.61
N GLY A 32 -8.46 10.13 4.58
CA GLY A 32 -7.09 10.59 4.54
C GLY A 32 -6.82 11.30 3.22
N GLU A 33 -5.55 11.59 2.96
CA GLU A 33 -5.12 12.26 1.74
C GLU A 33 -3.65 11.97 1.42
N VAL A 34 -3.32 12.17 0.15
CA VAL A 34 -1.94 12.11 -0.33
C VAL A 34 -1.55 13.42 -0.93
N MET A 35 -0.25 13.66 -0.96
CA MET A 35 0.33 14.77 -1.70
C MET A 35 1.43 14.20 -2.61
N ALA A 36 1.53 14.72 -3.83
CA ALA A 36 2.58 14.35 -4.75
C ALA A 36 3.20 15.60 -5.37
N ILE A 37 4.49 15.51 -5.66
CA ILE A 37 5.29 16.61 -6.18
C ILE A 37 5.90 16.18 -7.52
N GLY A 38 5.82 17.08 -8.49
CA GLY A 38 6.40 16.92 -9.82
C GLY A 38 6.62 18.29 -10.47
N ARG A 39 7.45 18.38 -11.50
CA ARG A 39 7.72 19.68 -12.15
C ARG A 39 6.68 20.08 -13.19
N ASN A 40 5.76 19.17 -13.48
CA ASN A 40 4.57 19.45 -14.26
C ASN A 40 3.35 18.76 -13.62
N PHE A 41 2.16 19.19 -14.04
CA PHE A 41 0.91 18.66 -13.49
C PHE A 41 0.74 17.18 -13.79
N GLU A 42 1.06 16.74 -15.01
CA GLU A 42 0.91 15.35 -15.42
C GLU A 42 1.69 14.39 -14.51
N GLU A 43 2.95 14.74 -14.21
CA GLU A 43 3.84 14.00 -13.31
C GLU A 43 3.28 13.92 -11.88
N ALA A 44 2.98 15.07 -11.28
CA ALA A 44 2.44 15.13 -9.92
C ALA A 44 1.08 14.42 -9.82
N PHE A 45 0.22 14.56 -10.82
CA PHE A 45 -1.12 13.96 -10.84
C PHE A 45 -1.07 12.44 -10.92
N GLN A 46 -0.21 11.87 -11.77
CA GLN A 46 -0.09 10.41 -11.86
C GLN A 46 0.53 9.79 -10.59
N LYS A 47 1.55 10.43 -10.00
CA LYS A 47 2.09 10.02 -8.70
C LYS A 47 1.01 10.03 -7.62
N ALA A 48 0.25 11.12 -7.50
CA ALA A 48 -0.81 11.22 -6.51
C ALA A 48 -1.85 10.10 -6.68
N LEU A 49 -2.22 9.74 -7.90
CA LEU A 49 -3.17 8.64 -8.14
C LEU A 49 -2.65 7.29 -7.63
N ARG A 50 -1.36 6.99 -7.84
CA ARG A 50 -0.72 5.76 -7.31
C ARG A 50 -0.60 5.77 -5.80
N MET A 51 -0.32 6.93 -5.21
CA MET A 51 -0.24 7.09 -3.75
C MET A 51 -1.60 6.87 -3.05
N VAL A 52 -2.73 7.20 -3.69
CA VAL A 52 -4.07 7.02 -3.07
C VAL A 52 -4.48 5.56 -2.95
N ASP A 53 -4.09 4.72 -3.91
CA ASP A 53 -4.56 3.34 -3.99
C ASP A 53 -3.52 2.48 -4.70
N GLU A 54 -2.95 1.50 -3.99
CA GLU A 54 -1.93 0.59 -4.52
C GLU A 54 -2.41 -0.28 -5.69
N SER A 55 -3.74 -0.39 -5.87
CA SER A 55 -4.33 -1.09 -7.02
C SER A 55 -4.39 -0.24 -8.29
N VAL A 56 -4.08 1.07 -8.20
CA VAL A 56 -4.15 2.01 -9.31
C VAL A 56 -2.74 2.35 -9.76
N ASP A 57 -2.45 2.09 -11.04
CA ASP A 57 -1.12 2.36 -11.59
C ASP A 57 -0.96 3.81 -12.07
N GLY A 58 -2.04 4.59 -12.14
CA GLY A 58 -2.04 6.02 -12.47
C GLY A 58 -3.37 6.45 -13.12
N PHE A 59 -3.34 7.37 -14.09
CA PHE A 59 -4.57 7.85 -14.77
C PHE A 59 -5.04 6.85 -15.85
N ASP A 60 -5.63 5.75 -15.39
CA ASP A 60 -6.00 4.59 -16.22
C ASP A 60 -7.45 4.69 -16.77
N PRO A 61 -7.64 4.67 -18.11
CA PRO A 61 -8.96 4.72 -18.74
C PRO A 61 -9.72 3.39 -18.72
N TYR A 62 -9.12 2.28 -18.31
CA TYR A 62 -9.71 0.94 -18.36
C TYR A 62 -10.34 0.50 -17.03
N LEU A 63 -10.05 1.20 -15.93
CA LEU A 63 -10.62 0.90 -14.60
C LEU A 63 -12.13 1.17 -14.50
N LYS A 64 -12.65 2.10 -15.31
CA LYS A 64 -14.07 2.44 -15.37
C LYS A 64 -14.53 2.58 -16.80
N LYS A 65 -15.83 2.35 -17.03
CA LYS A 65 -16.48 2.67 -18.29
C LYS A 65 -16.97 4.12 -18.26
N VAL A 66 -17.16 4.71 -19.44
CA VAL A 66 -17.76 6.03 -19.56
C VAL A 66 -19.18 6.02 -18.97
N ASN A 67 -19.44 7.00 -18.11
CA ASN A 67 -20.73 7.18 -17.46
C ASN A 67 -21.00 8.67 -17.27
N ASP A 68 -21.81 9.27 -18.14
CA ASP A 68 -22.15 10.70 -18.09
C ASP A 68 -22.81 11.08 -16.74
N ALA A 69 -23.52 10.16 -16.08
CA ALA A 69 -24.12 10.42 -14.78
C ALA A 69 -23.05 10.62 -13.68
N GLU A 70 -21.98 9.83 -13.67
CA GLU A 70 -20.85 9.98 -12.73
C GLU A 70 -19.95 11.17 -13.10
N LEU A 71 -19.91 11.56 -14.39
CA LEU A 71 -19.26 12.79 -14.80
C LEU A 71 -20.00 14.03 -14.26
N VAL A 72 -21.33 14.00 -14.19
CA VAL A 72 -22.14 15.10 -13.62
C VAL A 72 -22.21 15.04 -12.10
N GLN A 73 -22.49 13.86 -11.54
CA GLN A 73 -22.57 13.61 -10.11
C GLN A 73 -21.28 12.91 -9.64
N PRO A 74 -20.33 13.66 -9.07
CA PRO A 74 -19.01 13.13 -8.82
C PRO A 74 -19.03 12.00 -7.77
N THR A 75 -18.19 11.00 -7.99
CA THR A 75 -17.89 9.89 -7.07
C THR A 75 -16.39 9.87 -6.74
N ASP A 76 -15.99 9.03 -5.79
CA ASP A 76 -14.58 8.75 -5.47
C ASP A 76 -13.78 8.18 -6.65
N LYS A 77 -14.46 7.64 -7.67
CA LYS A 77 -13.85 7.06 -8.88
C LYS A 77 -14.03 7.93 -10.14
N ARG A 78 -14.55 9.16 -10.01
CA ARG A 78 -14.82 10.06 -11.16
C ARG A 78 -13.63 10.27 -12.08
N MET A 79 -12.40 10.37 -11.53
CA MET A 79 -11.20 10.61 -12.34
C MET A 79 -10.99 9.51 -13.38
N PHE A 80 -11.28 8.25 -13.05
CA PHE A 80 -11.16 7.12 -13.99
C PHE A 80 -12.29 7.12 -15.03
N VAL A 81 -13.46 7.66 -14.70
CA VAL A 81 -14.54 7.91 -15.69
C VAL A 81 -14.14 9.02 -16.65
N VAL A 82 -13.44 10.06 -16.18
CA VAL A 82 -12.86 11.12 -17.05
C VAL A 82 -11.79 10.53 -17.96
N ALA A 83 -10.91 9.67 -17.45
CA ALA A 83 -9.90 8.96 -18.25
C ALA A 83 -10.55 8.15 -19.38
N ALA A 84 -11.57 7.34 -19.04
CA ALA A 84 -12.33 6.55 -20.01
C ALA A 84 -13.00 7.45 -21.08
N ALA A 85 -13.59 8.57 -20.67
CA ALA A 85 -14.27 9.48 -21.59
C ALA A 85 -13.28 10.17 -22.55
N LEU A 86 -12.09 10.53 -22.08
CA LEU A 86 -11.00 11.03 -22.92
C LEU A 86 -10.55 9.96 -23.92
N LYS A 87 -10.44 8.70 -23.50
CA LYS A 87 -10.08 7.57 -24.37
C LYS A 87 -11.15 7.31 -25.45
N GLU A 88 -12.43 7.51 -25.13
CA GLU A 88 -13.54 7.49 -26.08
C GLU A 88 -13.69 8.79 -26.90
N ASN A 89 -12.67 9.67 -26.89
CA ASN A 89 -12.61 10.90 -27.69
C ASN A 89 -13.68 11.95 -27.34
N TYR A 90 -14.12 12.03 -26.09
CA TYR A 90 -14.97 13.14 -25.65
C TYR A 90 -14.22 14.47 -25.80
N SER A 91 -14.91 15.49 -26.32
CA SER A 91 -14.31 16.83 -26.41
C SER A 91 -14.13 17.45 -25.02
N ILE A 92 -13.10 18.27 -24.87
CA ILE A 92 -12.85 19.02 -23.63
C ILE A 92 -14.04 19.90 -23.27
N GLU A 93 -14.73 20.48 -24.27
CA GLU A 93 -15.95 21.26 -24.04
C GLU A 93 -17.09 20.41 -23.45
N LYS A 94 -17.29 19.18 -23.96
CA LYS A 94 -18.29 18.26 -23.40
C LYS A 94 -17.92 17.90 -21.96
N LEU A 95 -16.67 17.54 -21.71
CA LEU A 95 -16.19 17.18 -20.36
C LEU A 95 -16.30 18.34 -19.38
N TYR A 96 -15.98 19.57 -19.80
CA TYR A 96 -16.18 20.76 -18.97
C TYR A 96 -17.65 20.98 -18.64
N LYS A 97 -18.57 20.83 -19.62
CA LYS A 97 -20.01 20.97 -19.38
C LYS A 97 -20.53 19.99 -18.34
N LEU A 98 -20.09 18.73 -18.41
CA LEU A 98 -20.49 17.67 -17.49
C LEU A 98 -19.83 17.84 -16.12
N THR A 99 -18.53 18.14 -16.10
CA THR A 99 -17.74 18.02 -14.87
C THR A 99 -17.51 19.32 -14.11
N LYS A 100 -17.50 20.45 -14.84
CA LYS A 100 -17.02 21.78 -14.41
C LYS A 100 -15.55 21.83 -14.00
N ILE A 101 -14.77 20.79 -14.30
CA ILE A 101 -13.30 20.80 -14.15
C ILE A 101 -12.73 21.72 -15.21
N ASP A 102 -11.86 22.65 -14.81
CA ASP A 102 -11.30 23.65 -15.72
C ASP A 102 -10.67 23.00 -16.97
N PRO A 103 -10.91 23.55 -18.18
CA PRO A 103 -10.35 23.03 -19.41
C PRO A 103 -8.83 22.86 -19.40
N TRP A 104 -8.09 23.65 -18.60
CA TRP A 104 -6.65 23.50 -18.44
C TRP A 104 -6.30 22.10 -17.92
N PHE A 105 -6.91 21.66 -16.81
CA PHE A 105 -6.67 20.34 -16.24
C PHE A 105 -7.12 19.23 -17.19
N LEU A 106 -8.26 19.40 -17.85
CA LEU A 106 -8.78 18.41 -18.80
C LEU A 106 -7.83 18.23 -20.01
N ASN A 107 -7.22 19.31 -20.52
CA ASN A 107 -6.20 19.21 -21.56
C ASN A 107 -4.94 18.49 -21.07
N LYS A 108 -4.52 18.75 -19.82
CA LYS A 108 -3.38 18.04 -19.22
C LYS A 108 -3.65 16.55 -19.01
N MET A 109 -4.84 16.19 -18.57
CA MET A 109 -5.30 14.80 -18.50
C MET A 109 -5.36 14.15 -19.88
N LYS A 110 -5.80 14.89 -20.92
CA LYS A 110 -5.79 14.42 -22.29
C LYS A 110 -4.37 14.09 -22.78
N ASN A 111 -3.37 14.89 -22.43
CA ASN A 111 -1.97 14.60 -22.78
C ASN A 111 -1.54 13.21 -22.30
N ILE A 112 -1.95 12.82 -21.09
CA ILE A 112 -1.64 11.50 -20.52
C ILE A 112 -2.31 10.40 -21.37
N ILE A 113 -3.61 10.53 -21.66
CA ILE A 113 -4.37 9.53 -22.43
C ILE A 113 -3.89 9.40 -23.89
N ASP A 114 -3.56 10.52 -24.52
CA ASP A 114 -2.99 10.54 -25.86
C ASP A 114 -1.64 9.82 -25.89
N TYR A 115 -0.79 10.08 -24.90
CA TYR A 115 0.53 9.45 -24.80
C TYR A 115 0.43 7.95 -24.46
N MET A 116 -0.50 7.56 -23.58
CA MET A 116 -0.81 6.15 -23.32
C MET A 116 -1.22 5.42 -24.61
N SER A 117 -2.08 6.04 -25.42
CA SER A 117 -2.50 5.47 -26.71
C SER A 117 -1.33 5.37 -27.71
N LEU A 118 -0.37 6.30 -27.65
CA LEU A 118 0.86 6.22 -28.42
C LEU A 118 1.72 5.02 -27.98
N LEU A 119 1.89 4.80 -26.67
CA LEU A 119 2.64 3.66 -26.14
C LEU A 119 2.01 2.32 -26.57
N GLU A 120 0.69 2.20 -26.44
CA GLU A 120 -0.07 1.01 -26.87
C GLU A 120 0.10 0.72 -28.37
N ALA A 121 0.16 1.76 -29.20
CA ALA A 121 0.35 1.61 -30.64
C ALA A 121 1.78 1.20 -31.02
N HIS A 122 2.79 1.65 -30.27
CA HIS A 122 4.20 1.31 -30.52
C HIS A 122 4.58 -0.08 -30.00
N GLY A 123 3.96 -0.53 -28.91
CA GLY A 123 4.33 -1.79 -28.25
C GLY A 123 5.77 -1.76 -27.72
N ASN A 124 6.45 -2.91 -27.78
CA ASN A 124 7.78 -3.09 -27.15
C ASN A 124 8.94 -2.32 -27.82
N ASN A 125 8.72 -1.66 -28.95
CA ASN A 125 9.79 -0.95 -29.68
C ASN A 125 9.87 0.53 -29.25
N LEU A 126 10.01 0.79 -27.95
CA LEU A 126 10.13 2.15 -27.43
C LEU A 126 11.55 2.69 -27.61
N THR A 127 11.65 3.92 -28.13
CA THR A 127 12.92 4.67 -28.14
C THR A 127 13.21 5.26 -26.75
N SER A 128 14.48 5.60 -26.48
CA SER A 128 14.90 6.27 -25.23
C SER A 128 14.13 7.58 -25.00
N GLU A 129 13.95 8.39 -26.05
CA GLU A 129 13.17 9.64 -25.97
C GLU A 129 11.71 9.38 -25.60
N GLN A 130 11.08 8.36 -26.19
CA GLN A 130 9.70 8.01 -25.86
C GLN A 130 9.55 7.51 -24.43
N LEU A 131 10.52 6.72 -23.95
CA LEU A 131 10.51 6.24 -22.57
C LEU A 131 10.70 7.40 -21.59
N LEU A 132 11.73 8.23 -21.80
CA LEU A 132 11.97 9.43 -20.99
C LEU A 132 10.74 10.35 -20.96
N ARG A 133 10.11 10.56 -22.12
CA ARG A 133 8.89 11.38 -22.19
C ARG A 133 7.72 10.76 -21.43
N ALA A 134 7.57 9.44 -21.43
CA ALA A 134 6.58 8.76 -20.59
C ALA A 134 6.86 9.04 -19.09
N LYS A 135 8.11 8.88 -18.67
CA LYS A 135 8.52 9.12 -17.27
C LYS A 135 8.32 10.59 -16.87
N GLN A 136 8.63 11.54 -17.76
CA GLN A 136 8.38 12.97 -17.55
C GLN A 136 6.91 13.34 -17.40
N LEU A 137 5.99 12.55 -17.97
CA LEU A 137 4.55 12.68 -17.78
C LEU A 137 4.05 11.94 -16.53
N GLY A 138 4.94 11.28 -15.77
CA GLY A 138 4.61 10.57 -14.53
C GLY A 138 4.18 9.12 -14.69
N PHE A 139 4.37 8.50 -15.86
CA PHE A 139 4.03 7.09 -16.05
C PHE A 139 4.93 6.20 -15.18
N SER A 140 4.34 5.28 -14.43
CA SER A 140 5.09 4.22 -13.75
C SER A 140 5.57 3.16 -14.75
N ASP A 141 6.61 2.42 -14.38
CA ASP A 141 7.13 1.30 -15.16
C ASP A 141 6.03 0.24 -15.37
N LYS A 142 5.14 0.07 -14.38
CA LYS A 142 3.96 -0.81 -14.46
C LYS A 142 2.90 -0.33 -15.46
N GLN A 143 2.60 0.98 -15.53
CA GLN A 143 1.70 1.51 -16.56
C GLN A 143 2.27 1.32 -17.96
N ILE A 144 3.56 1.60 -18.13
CA ILE A 144 4.25 1.46 -19.42
C ILE A 144 4.23 -0.01 -19.83
N ALA A 145 4.57 -0.92 -18.91
CA ALA A 145 4.57 -2.36 -19.14
C ALA A 145 3.20 -2.87 -19.60
N THR A 146 2.12 -2.46 -18.92
CA THR A 146 0.76 -2.82 -19.31
C THR A 146 0.42 -2.30 -20.72
N ALA A 147 0.76 -1.05 -21.04
CA ALA A 147 0.50 -0.47 -22.35
C ALA A 147 1.23 -1.20 -23.49
N ILE A 148 2.49 -1.60 -23.27
CA ILE A 148 3.31 -2.27 -24.29
C ILE A 148 3.22 -3.81 -24.25
N LYS A 149 2.47 -4.38 -23.31
CA LYS A 149 2.34 -5.83 -23.06
C LYS A 149 3.67 -6.49 -22.67
N SER A 150 4.35 -5.88 -21.71
CA SER A 150 5.60 -6.36 -21.09
C SER A 150 5.42 -6.52 -19.57
N THR A 151 6.51 -6.76 -18.85
CA THR A 151 6.56 -6.71 -17.39
C THR A 151 7.20 -5.40 -16.93
N ASP A 152 6.79 -4.93 -15.76
CA ASP A 152 7.34 -3.74 -15.09
C ASP A 152 8.86 -3.87 -14.86
N LEU A 153 9.34 -5.05 -14.46
CA LEU A 153 10.78 -5.30 -14.31
C LEU A 153 11.55 -5.20 -15.64
N ALA A 154 10.95 -5.61 -16.76
CA ALA A 154 11.58 -5.47 -18.07
C ALA A 154 11.68 -3.99 -18.50
N VAL A 155 10.63 -3.20 -18.23
CA VAL A 155 10.65 -1.75 -18.46
C VAL A 155 11.72 -1.08 -17.60
N ARG A 156 11.80 -1.44 -16.30
CA ARG A 156 12.84 -0.93 -15.39
C ARG A 156 14.24 -1.22 -15.90
N ARG A 157 14.54 -2.46 -16.27
CA ARG A 157 15.86 -2.84 -16.79
C ARG A 157 16.23 -2.07 -18.05
N PHE A 158 15.29 -1.97 -18.99
CA PHE A 158 15.53 -1.20 -20.21
C PHE A 158 15.78 0.28 -19.91
N ARG A 159 15.05 0.84 -18.94
CA ARG A 159 15.22 2.20 -18.44
C ARG A 159 16.61 2.43 -17.84
N GLU A 160 17.10 1.51 -17.02
CA GLU A 160 18.46 1.53 -16.45
C GLU A 160 19.54 1.39 -17.54
N GLU A 161 19.36 0.48 -18.51
CA GLU A 161 20.31 0.24 -19.61
C GLU A 161 20.53 1.48 -20.50
N ILE A 162 19.51 2.32 -20.66
CA ILE A 162 19.56 3.53 -21.49
C ILE A 162 19.71 4.82 -20.67
N ASP A 163 20.02 4.70 -19.38
CA ASP A 163 20.27 5.80 -18.44
C ASP A 163 19.09 6.79 -18.30
N VAL A 164 17.87 6.28 -18.34
CA VAL A 164 16.66 7.07 -18.06
C VAL A 164 16.35 6.92 -16.56
N THR A 165 17.10 7.64 -15.73
CA THR A 165 16.92 7.62 -14.26
C THR A 165 16.35 8.95 -13.75
N PRO A 166 15.65 8.96 -12.61
CA PRO A 166 15.10 10.19 -12.06
C PRO A 166 16.16 11.00 -11.30
N PHE A 167 15.96 12.31 -11.20
CA PHE A 167 16.82 13.22 -10.44
C PHE A 167 16.17 13.67 -9.14
N VAL A 168 16.99 13.85 -8.11
CA VAL A 168 16.56 14.31 -6.78
C VAL A 168 16.58 15.83 -6.72
N LYS A 169 15.47 16.43 -6.33
CA LYS A 169 15.29 17.88 -6.21
C LYS A 169 14.87 18.30 -4.82
N GLN A 170 15.35 19.46 -4.40
CA GLN A 170 15.07 20.04 -3.08
C GLN A 170 13.84 20.94 -3.10
N ILE A 171 13.13 20.97 -1.97
CA ILE A 171 12.07 21.93 -1.68
C ILE A 171 12.66 23.05 -0.83
N ASP A 172 12.72 24.24 -1.42
CA ASP A 172 13.49 25.37 -0.88
C ASP A 172 12.65 26.62 -0.56
N THR A 173 11.36 26.62 -0.91
CA THR A 173 10.39 27.74 -0.81
C THR A 173 10.69 28.99 -1.68
N VAL A 174 11.85 29.02 -2.34
CA VAL A 174 12.40 30.18 -3.07
C VAL A 174 12.70 29.91 -4.55
N ALA A 175 12.39 28.71 -5.06
CA ALA A 175 12.55 28.33 -6.46
C ALA A 175 14.00 28.48 -6.97
N GLY A 176 14.97 28.04 -6.16
CA GLY A 176 16.39 28.03 -6.47
C GLY A 176 17.11 29.36 -6.30
N GLU A 177 16.45 30.40 -5.77
CA GLU A 177 17.07 31.71 -5.55
C GLU A 177 18.18 31.68 -4.49
N TRP A 178 18.01 30.84 -3.46
CA TRP A 178 18.96 30.67 -2.37
C TRP A 178 19.21 29.17 -2.12
N PRO A 179 20.44 28.78 -1.72
CA PRO A 179 20.72 27.41 -1.35
C PRO A 179 19.82 26.96 -0.20
N ALA A 180 19.10 25.85 -0.40
CA ALA A 180 18.29 25.26 0.65
C ALA A 180 19.19 24.58 1.69
N THR A 181 18.95 24.85 2.96
CA THR A 181 19.51 24.05 4.06
C THR A 181 18.57 22.92 4.47
N THR A 182 17.39 22.83 3.83
CA THR A 182 16.35 21.85 4.14
C THR A 182 16.57 20.56 3.38
N ASN A 183 16.42 19.43 4.06
CA ASN A 183 16.60 18.10 3.49
C ASN A 183 15.28 17.52 2.97
N TYR A 184 14.43 18.37 2.38
CA TYR A 184 13.11 18.00 1.90
C TYR A 184 13.15 17.80 0.38
N LEU A 185 12.86 16.58 -0.07
CA LEU A 185 13.23 16.08 -1.40
C LEU A 185 12.04 15.47 -2.13
N TYR A 186 12.08 15.54 -3.46
CA TYR A 186 11.23 14.74 -4.36
C TYR A 186 12.05 14.31 -5.59
N VAL A 187 11.61 13.28 -6.31
CA VAL A 187 12.30 12.79 -7.52
C VAL A 187 11.54 13.24 -8.77
N THR A 188 12.25 13.51 -9.86
CA THR A 188 11.63 13.92 -11.13
C THR A 188 12.47 13.58 -12.34
N TYR A 189 11.81 13.27 -13.46
CA TYR A 189 12.46 13.10 -14.76
C TYR A 189 12.57 14.43 -15.55
N ASN A 190 12.03 15.52 -15.01
CA ASN A 190 12.03 16.85 -15.63
C ASN A 190 13.22 17.70 -15.15
N ALA A 191 14.39 17.08 -15.04
CA ALA A 191 15.61 17.68 -14.52
C ALA A 191 16.84 17.15 -15.27
N SER A 192 17.99 17.76 -15.00
CA SER A 192 19.27 17.43 -15.65
C SER A 192 20.41 17.14 -14.66
N SER A 193 20.16 17.25 -13.36
CA SER A 193 21.13 17.04 -12.27
C SER A 193 20.41 16.88 -10.94
N HIS A 194 21.08 16.28 -9.96
CA HIS A 194 20.61 16.22 -8.57
C HIS A 194 20.96 17.52 -7.83
N ASP A 195 20.14 17.89 -6.84
CA ASP A 195 20.42 19.05 -5.97
C ASP A 195 21.29 18.68 -4.76
N ILE A 196 21.53 17.38 -4.54
CA ILE A 196 22.28 16.84 -3.40
C ILE A 196 23.34 15.85 -3.84
N GLU A 197 24.32 15.60 -2.97
CA GLU A 197 25.29 14.52 -3.09
C GLU A 197 24.81 13.24 -2.39
N PHE A 198 25.37 12.08 -2.73
CA PHE A 198 25.01 10.78 -2.17
C PHE A 198 26.23 10.13 -1.49
N PRO A 199 26.57 10.53 -0.25
CA PRO A 199 27.76 10.02 0.41
C PRO A 199 27.60 8.58 0.94
N GLY A 200 26.39 8.03 0.98
CA GLY A 200 26.10 6.73 1.59
C GLY A 200 25.94 6.81 3.12
N ASP A 201 26.00 5.65 3.78
CA ASP A 201 25.97 5.50 5.25
C ASP A 201 24.67 5.94 5.95
N PHE A 202 23.57 6.08 5.21
CA PHE A 202 22.24 6.32 5.77
C PHE A 202 21.51 5.01 6.10
N ILE A 203 20.53 5.09 7.00
CA ILE A 203 19.52 4.06 7.20
C ILE A 203 18.19 4.58 6.66
N MET A 204 17.58 3.83 5.74
CA MET A 204 16.31 4.17 5.14
C MET A 204 15.14 3.61 5.95
N VAL A 205 14.13 4.43 6.20
CA VAL A 205 12.87 4.05 6.86
C VAL A 205 11.72 4.36 5.91
N VAL A 206 10.89 3.37 5.63
CA VAL A 206 9.70 3.53 4.78
C VAL A 206 8.46 3.72 5.66
N GLY A 207 7.70 4.77 5.37
CA GLY A 207 6.56 5.20 6.17
C GLY A 207 5.27 4.44 5.94
N SER A 208 4.20 4.99 6.52
CA SER A 208 2.86 4.39 6.48
C SER A 208 2.07 4.71 5.21
N GLY A 209 2.45 5.76 4.48
CA GLY A 209 1.66 6.26 3.35
C GLY A 209 0.33 6.84 3.80
N VAL A 210 -0.66 6.75 2.92
CA VAL A 210 -1.98 7.34 3.14
C VAL A 210 -2.74 6.69 4.28
N TYR A 211 -3.32 7.53 5.14
CA TYR A 211 -4.26 7.04 6.14
C TYR A 211 -5.53 6.48 5.49
N ARG A 212 -5.94 5.31 5.98
CA ARG A 212 -7.14 4.57 5.57
C ARG A 212 -7.69 3.80 6.76
N ILE A 213 -8.91 3.31 6.65
CA ILE A 213 -9.51 2.53 7.75
C ILE A 213 -8.69 1.24 7.93
N GLY A 214 -8.15 1.03 9.14
CA GLY A 214 -7.23 -0.08 9.46
C GLY A 214 -5.74 0.25 9.27
N SER A 215 -5.39 1.47 8.87
CA SER A 215 -4.01 1.95 8.82
C SER A 215 -3.97 3.46 8.99
N SER A 216 -3.68 3.92 10.21
CA SER A 216 -3.72 5.32 10.62
C SER A 216 -2.40 5.75 11.29
N VAL A 217 -2.48 6.70 12.21
CA VAL A 217 -1.36 7.36 12.88
C VAL A 217 -0.46 6.42 13.69
N GLU A 218 -0.93 5.24 14.06
CA GLU A 218 -0.15 4.23 14.79
C GLU A 218 1.15 3.86 14.05
N TYR A 219 1.11 3.71 12.72
CA TYR A 219 2.29 3.39 11.92
C TYR A 219 3.21 4.61 11.75
N ASP A 220 2.65 5.82 11.67
CA ASP A 220 3.46 7.05 11.67
C ASP A 220 4.21 7.22 13.00
N TRP A 221 3.55 6.89 14.12
CA TRP A 221 4.15 6.92 15.44
C TRP A 221 5.32 5.92 15.56
N CYS A 222 5.16 4.70 15.03
CA CYS A 222 6.23 3.71 14.97
C CYS A 222 7.43 4.20 14.12
N ALA A 223 7.16 4.76 12.93
CA ALA A 223 8.20 5.29 12.06
C ALA A 223 8.97 6.45 12.71
N VAL A 224 8.27 7.41 13.32
CA VAL A 224 8.87 8.53 14.05
C VAL A 224 9.68 8.05 15.25
N GLY A 225 9.18 7.06 16.00
CA GLY A 225 9.93 6.42 17.08
C GLY A 225 11.24 5.80 16.59
N CYS A 226 11.19 5.07 15.48
CA CYS A 226 12.37 4.49 14.84
C CYS A 226 13.40 5.54 14.42
N LEU A 227 12.97 6.61 13.74
CA LEU A 227 13.86 7.71 13.33
C LEU A 227 14.56 8.37 14.53
N ARG A 228 13.82 8.60 15.63
CA ARG A 228 14.39 9.18 16.86
C ARG A 228 15.45 8.27 17.49
N GLU A 229 15.20 6.97 17.55
CA GLU A 229 16.18 6.03 18.10
C GLU A 229 17.41 5.87 17.20
N LEU A 230 17.25 5.87 15.87
CA LEU A 230 18.38 5.90 14.95
C LEU A 230 19.24 7.16 15.14
N ARG A 231 18.61 8.32 15.31
CA ARG A 231 19.30 9.58 15.63
C ARG A 231 20.03 9.50 16.97
N ASN A 232 19.44 8.90 18.00
CA ASN A 232 20.08 8.67 19.30
C ASN A 232 21.33 7.78 19.19
N LEU A 233 21.31 6.82 18.26
CA LEU A 233 22.45 5.96 17.92
C LEU A 233 23.49 6.65 17.02
N GLY A 234 23.30 7.92 16.67
CA GLY A 234 24.20 8.68 15.80
C GLY A 234 24.17 8.23 14.34
N LYS A 235 23.07 7.61 13.90
CA LYS A 235 22.87 7.16 12.51
C LYS A 235 22.11 8.22 11.72
N SER A 236 22.59 8.48 10.51
CA SER A 236 21.91 9.35 9.54
C SER A 236 20.71 8.62 8.94
N THR A 237 19.60 9.33 8.75
CA THR A 237 18.31 8.73 8.42
C THR A 237 17.72 9.27 7.11
N ILE A 238 17.15 8.37 6.31
CA ILE A 238 16.32 8.70 5.15
C ILE A 238 14.89 8.26 5.45
N MET A 239 13.90 9.15 5.29
CA MET A 239 12.49 8.84 5.39
C MET A 239 11.84 8.89 4.00
N ILE A 240 11.06 7.87 3.63
CA ILE A 240 10.21 7.89 2.44
C ILE A 240 8.75 7.81 2.88
N ASN A 241 7.99 8.88 2.65
CA ASN A 241 6.54 8.92 2.92
C ASN A 241 5.89 10.03 2.09
N TYR A 242 4.56 10.00 1.91
CA TYR A 242 3.84 10.94 1.05
C TYR A 242 2.53 11.48 1.67
N ASN A 243 2.30 11.21 2.95
CA ASN A 243 1.10 11.67 3.65
C ASN A 243 1.36 13.04 4.31
N PRO A 244 0.74 14.12 3.82
CA PRO A 244 1.02 15.49 4.28
C PRO A 244 0.52 15.78 5.71
N GLU A 245 -0.27 14.88 6.31
CA GLU A 245 -0.82 15.05 7.67
C GLU A 245 0.14 14.56 8.77
N THR A 246 1.26 13.94 8.38
CA THR A 246 2.07 13.11 9.28
C THR A 246 3.31 13.80 9.81
N VAL A 247 3.71 13.42 11.02
CA VAL A 247 4.92 13.96 11.66
C VAL A 247 6.16 13.39 10.98
N SER A 248 6.12 12.15 10.49
CA SER A 248 7.27 11.60 9.73
C SER A 248 7.61 12.39 8.47
N THR A 249 6.66 13.14 7.92
CA THR A 249 6.89 14.05 6.78
C THR A 249 7.23 15.49 7.18
N ASP A 250 7.50 15.75 8.46
CA ASP A 250 8.14 16.99 8.86
C ASP A 250 9.65 16.93 8.59
N TYR A 251 10.21 18.01 8.06
CA TYR A 251 11.58 18.04 7.56
C TYR A 251 12.64 17.97 8.68
N ASP A 252 12.25 18.15 9.95
CA ASP A 252 13.13 18.10 11.12
C ASP A 252 13.22 16.70 11.76
N MET A 253 12.39 15.75 11.31
CA MET A 253 12.35 14.38 11.86
C MET A 253 13.44 13.46 11.33
N CYS A 254 13.99 13.72 10.15
CA CYS A 254 15.04 12.90 9.53
C CYS A 254 16.09 13.77 8.85
N ASP A 255 17.22 13.15 8.47
CA ASP A 255 18.29 13.86 7.77
C ASP A 255 18.01 14.01 6.28
N ARG A 256 17.15 13.17 5.69
CA ARG A 256 16.63 13.30 4.32
C ARG A 256 15.19 12.81 4.25
N LEU A 257 14.28 13.69 3.85
CA LEU A 257 12.87 13.35 3.64
C LEU A 257 12.58 13.31 2.14
N TYR A 258 12.28 12.13 1.62
CA TYR A 258 11.73 11.96 0.28
C TYR A 258 10.19 11.93 0.35
N PHE A 259 9.57 12.99 -0.16
CA PHE A 259 8.11 13.08 -0.28
C PHE A 259 7.62 12.33 -1.52
N GLU A 260 7.68 11.01 -1.45
CA GLU A 260 7.60 10.15 -2.63
C GLU A 260 6.80 8.88 -2.42
N GLU A 261 6.36 8.31 -3.53
CA GLU A 261 5.57 7.09 -3.59
C GLU A 261 6.34 5.90 -2.99
N MET A 262 5.64 5.06 -2.23
CA MET A 262 6.23 3.88 -1.59
C MET A 262 6.02 2.60 -2.43
N SER A 263 6.18 2.71 -3.74
CA SER A 263 6.19 1.54 -4.63
C SER A 263 7.60 0.99 -4.78
N PHE A 264 7.69 -0.28 -5.17
CA PHE A 264 8.99 -0.93 -5.42
C PHE A 264 9.84 -0.11 -6.41
N GLU A 265 9.24 0.44 -7.46
CA GLU A 265 9.93 1.26 -8.46
C GLU A 265 10.67 2.45 -7.84
N VAL A 266 9.94 3.27 -7.08
CA VAL A 266 10.46 4.53 -6.53
C VAL A 266 11.38 4.28 -5.33
N VAL A 267 11.00 3.37 -4.44
CA VAL A 267 11.84 2.98 -3.29
C VAL A 267 13.17 2.41 -3.78
N MET A 268 13.17 1.56 -4.82
CA MET A 268 14.39 1.00 -5.37
C MET A 268 15.23 2.06 -6.11
N ASP A 269 14.62 3.01 -6.83
CA ASP A 269 15.34 4.14 -7.44
C ASP A 269 16.08 4.96 -6.37
N ILE A 270 15.41 5.29 -5.26
CA ILE A 270 16.02 6.04 -4.15
C ILE A 270 17.09 5.17 -3.46
N TYR A 271 16.83 3.89 -3.23
CA TYR A 271 17.79 2.97 -2.60
C TYR A 271 19.09 2.86 -3.39
N GLN A 272 19.01 2.75 -4.72
CA GLN A 272 20.18 2.69 -5.59
C GLN A 272 20.96 4.01 -5.62
N LEU A 273 20.26 5.15 -5.63
CA LEU A 273 20.90 6.48 -5.60
C LEU A 273 21.62 6.74 -4.26
N GLU A 274 20.95 6.43 -3.14
CA GLU A 274 21.46 6.72 -1.79
C GLU A 274 22.46 5.68 -1.29
N ASN A 275 22.41 4.45 -1.80
CA ASN A 275 23.21 3.31 -1.36
C ASN A 275 23.29 3.21 0.19
N PRO A 276 22.14 3.06 0.88
CA PRO A 276 22.08 3.08 2.34
C PRO A 276 22.66 1.80 2.95
N GLU A 277 23.04 1.85 4.23
CA GLU A 277 23.49 0.68 5.00
C GLU A 277 22.41 -0.42 5.05
N GLY A 278 21.14 -0.02 5.00
CA GLY A 278 19.99 -0.90 4.92
C GLY A 278 18.66 -0.15 4.98
N ILE A 279 17.56 -0.88 4.80
CA ILE A 279 16.19 -0.37 4.77
C ILE A 279 15.32 -1.05 5.82
N ILE A 280 14.53 -0.27 6.56
CA ILE A 280 13.58 -0.71 7.57
C ILE A 280 12.16 -0.59 6.99
N LEU A 281 11.44 -1.71 6.97
CA LEU A 281 10.08 -1.81 6.42
C LEU A 281 9.01 -2.05 7.51
N SER A 282 9.41 -2.60 8.66
CA SER A 282 8.50 -3.09 9.70
C SER A 282 7.73 -2.02 10.48
N MET A 283 7.97 -0.73 10.21
CA MET A 283 7.35 0.38 10.95
C MET A 283 6.18 1.03 10.20
N GLY A 284 6.06 0.81 8.88
CA GLY A 284 5.09 1.50 8.02
C GLY A 284 3.85 0.67 7.64
N GLY A 285 3.59 -0.43 8.34
CA GLY A 285 2.42 -1.27 8.11
C GLY A 285 2.49 -2.09 6.81
N GLN A 286 1.34 -2.28 6.15
CA GLN A 286 1.25 -3.22 5.03
C GLN A 286 1.98 -2.77 3.76
N LEU A 287 2.01 -1.46 3.46
CA LEU A 287 2.57 -0.96 2.19
C LEU A 287 4.06 -1.31 2.04
N PRO A 288 4.94 -1.05 3.03
CA PRO A 288 6.34 -1.47 2.95
C PRO A 288 6.51 -3.00 2.98
N ASN A 289 5.68 -3.72 3.74
CA ASN A 289 5.73 -5.19 3.80
C ASN A 289 5.43 -5.82 2.43
N ASN A 290 4.49 -5.26 1.66
CA ASN A 290 4.12 -5.74 0.34
C ASN A 290 5.28 -5.72 -0.67
N ILE A 291 6.22 -4.77 -0.54
CA ILE A 291 7.38 -4.63 -1.45
C ILE A 291 8.65 -5.33 -0.94
N ALA A 292 8.62 -5.90 0.27
CA ALA A 292 9.81 -6.47 0.93
C ALA A 292 10.48 -7.57 0.09
N MET A 293 9.68 -8.48 -0.48
CA MET A 293 10.20 -9.58 -1.32
C MET A 293 10.76 -9.08 -2.65
N ASP A 294 10.20 -8.03 -3.24
CA ASP A 294 10.69 -7.49 -4.50
C ASP A 294 12.01 -6.73 -4.31
N LEU A 295 12.13 -5.98 -3.21
CA LEU A 295 13.39 -5.38 -2.76
C LEU A 295 14.46 -6.45 -2.50
N HIS A 296 14.10 -7.53 -1.79
CA HIS A 296 15.02 -8.64 -1.52
C HIS A 296 15.53 -9.31 -2.80
N ARG A 297 14.65 -9.53 -3.79
CA ARG A 297 15.02 -10.10 -5.10
C ARG A 297 15.97 -9.21 -5.89
N GLN A 298 15.94 -7.89 -5.67
CA GLN A 298 16.93 -6.95 -6.21
C GLN A 298 18.12 -6.70 -5.26
N GLN A 299 18.31 -7.57 -4.27
CA GLN A 299 19.46 -7.55 -3.35
C GLN A 299 19.52 -6.32 -2.44
N ALA A 300 18.41 -5.63 -2.21
CA ALA A 300 18.34 -4.58 -1.20
C ALA A 300 18.49 -5.19 0.21
N ARG A 301 19.31 -4.57 1.04
CA ARG A 301 19.56 -5.02 2.42
C ARG A 301 18.46 -4.56 3.36
N VAL A 302 17.45 -5.41 3.54
CA VAL A 302 16.39 -5.20 4.54
C VAL A 302 16.95 -5.49 5.95
N LEU A 303 16.72 -4.57 6.88
CA LEU A 303 17.11 -4.67 8.28
C LEU A 303 15.94 -5.21 9.12
N GLY A 304 16.26 -6.05 10.11
CA GLY A 304 15.28 -6.71 10.97
C GLY A 304 14.81 -8.05 10.41
N THR A 305 13.55 -8.40 10.64
CA THR A 305 12.93 -9.65 10.19
C THR A 305 13.07 -9.79 8.67
N SER A 306 13.56 -10.95 8.22
CA SER A 306 13.83 -11.17 6.80
C SER A 306 12.56 -11.07 5.95
N PRO A 307 12.65 -10.60 4.70
CA PRO A 307 11.52 -10.62 3.76
C PRO A 307 10.91 -12.01 3.55
N GLU A 308 11.72 -13.07 3.65
CA GLU A 308 11.27 -14.46 3.53
C GLU A 308 10.45 -14.90 4.75
N SER A 309 10.81 -14.42 5.94
CA SER A 309 10.06 -14.63 7.18
C SER A 309 8.73 -13.87 7.15
N ILE A 310 8.74 -12.62 6.67
CA ILE A 310 7.51 -11.82 6.46
C ILE A 310 6.57 -12.57 5.50
N ASP A 311 7.07 -12.99 4.34
CA ASP A 311 6.27 -13.76 3.37
C ASP A 311 5.79 -15.12 3.95
N SER A 312 6.56 -15.74 4.83
CA SER A 312 6.14 -16.97 5.52
C SER A 312 5.00 -16.75 6.51
N ALA A 313 4.93 -15.57 7.15
CA ALA A 313 3.84 -15.18 8.04
C ALA A 313 2.58 -14.74 7.27
N GLU A 314 2.75 -13.92 6.23
CA GLU A 314 1.65 -13.39 5.39
C GLU A 314 1.02 -14.48 4.51
N ASN A 315 1.83 -15.44 4.03
CA ASN A 315 1.32 -16.53 3.22
C ASN A 315 0.66 -17.60 4.10
N ARG A 316 -0.67 -17.63 4.07
CA ARG A 316 -1.48 -18.53 4.88
C ARG A 316 -1.10 -20.02 4.78
N PHE A 317 -0.70 -20.50 3.60
CA PHE A 317 -0.27 -21.89 3.44
C PHE A 317 1.07 -22.15 4.13
N LYS A 318 2.03 -21.22 4.01
CA LYS A 318 3.34 -21.32 4.66
C LYS A 318 3.17 -21.25 6.17
N PHE A 319 2.40 -20.27 6.65
CA PHE A 319 2.12 -20.08 8.08
C PHE A 319 1.42 -21.29 8.68
N SER A 320 0.31 -21.76 8.08
CA SER A 320 -0.41 -22.93 8.57
C SER A 320 0.47 -24.17 8.67
N ARG A 321 1.29 -24.46 7.65
CA ARG A 321 2.19 -25.61 7.67
C ARG A 321 3.26 -25.49 8.76
N MET A 322 3.70 -24.27 9.04
CA MET A 322 4.65 -23.99 10.11
C MET A 322 4.02 -24.29 11.48
N LEU A 323 2.78 -23.82 11.72
CA LEU A 323 2.04 -24.13 12.95
C LEU A 323 1.83 -25.64 13.13
N ASP A 324 1.39 -26.33 12.07
CA ASP A 324 1.12 -27.78 12.11
C ASP A 324 2.37 -28.59 12.46
N ARG A 325 3.54 -28.22 11.88
CA ARG A 325 4.82 -28.88 12.17
C ARG A 325 5.25 -28.71 13.63
N LYS A 326 4.94 -27.56 14.23
CA LYS A 326 5.24 -27.29 15.63
C LYS A 326 4.20 -27.89 16.59
N GLY A 327 3.01 -28.19 16.09
CA GLY A 327 1.88 -28.62 16.91
C GLY A 327 1.12 -27.46 17.55
N ILE A 328 1.24 -26.24 17.01
CA ILE A 328 0.43 -25.09 17.42
C ILE A 328 -0.95 -25.23 16.80
N LEU A 329 -1.99 -25.14 17.62
CA LEU A 329 -3.38 -25.30 17.16
C LEU A 329 -3.81 -24.13 16.28
N GLN A 330 -4.57 -24.45 15.23
CA GLN A 330 -5.23 -23.47 14.37
C GLN A 330 -6.63 -23.97 13.96
N PRO A 331 -7.58 -23.07 13.65
CA PRO A 331 -8.88 -23.47 13.14
C PRO A 331 -8.75 -24.26 11.84
N ARG A 332 -9.62 -25.27 11.66
CA ARG A 332 -9.70 -26.00 10.39
C ARG A 332 -9.99 -25.01 9.27
N TRP A 333 -9.25 -25.11 8.17
CA TRP A 333 -9.42 -24.23 7.03
C TRP A 333 -9.09 -24.90 5.70
N LYS A 334 -9.61 -24.34 4.61
CA LYS A 334 -9.31 -24.77 3.26
C LYS A 334 -9.44 -23.63 2.25
N GLU A 335 -8.58 -23.61 1.25
CA GLU A 335 -8.75 -22.78 0.05
C GLU A 335 -9.55 -23.56 -0.98
N LEU A 336 -10.60 -22.95 -1.51
CA LEU A 336 -11.63 -23.60 -2.30
C LEU A 336 -12.00 -22.72 -3.50
N THR A 337 -12.15 -23.35 -4.67
CA THR A 337 -12.47 -22.66 -5.93
C THR A 337 -13.88 -22.94 -6.42
N ASN A 338 -14.61 -23.85 -5.77
CA ASN A 338 -15.94 -24.25 -6.20
C ASN A 338 -16.91 -24.35 -5.01
N LEU A 339 -18.17 -24.00 -5.27
CA LEU A 339 -19.24 -23.95 -4.28
C LEU A 339 -19.50 -25.30 -3.62
N GLN A 340 -19.49 -26.39 -4.40
CA GLN A 340 -19.79 -27.72 -3.90
C GLN A 340 -18.77 -28.17 -2.83
N SER A 341 -17.48 -28.03 -3.12
CA SER A 341 -16.40 -28.32 -2.17
C SER A 341 -16.40 -27.37 -0.97
N ALA A 342 -16.92 -26.14 -1.13
CA ALA A 342 -17.11 -25.22 -0.02
C ALA A 342 -18.22 -25.66 0.93
N ILE A 343 -19.35 -26.11 0.40
CA ILE A 343 -20.44 -26.69 1.19
C ILE A 343 -19.95 -27.94 1.93
N GLU A 344 -19.30 -28.87 1.23
CA GLU A 344 -18.75 -30.09 1.82
C GLU A 344 -17.79 -29.80 2.98
N PHE A 345 -16.88 -28.82 2.80
CA PHE A 345 -15.97 -28.40 3.86
C PHE A 345 -16.72 -27.80 5.06
N CYS A 346 -17.71 -26.93 4.83
CA CYS A 346 -18.48 -26.31 5.90
C CYS A 346 -19.34 -27.33 6.68
N GLU A 347 -19.89 -28.34 6.00
CA GLU A 347 -20.61 -29.44 6.64
C GLU A 347 -19.67 -30.33 7.47
N GLU A 348 -18.46 -30.59 6.98
CA GLU A 348 -17.44 -31.37 7.70
C GLU A 348 -16.83 -30.60 8.89
N ALA A 349 -16.55 -29.32 8.73
CA ALA A 349 -16.00 -28.45 9.78
C ALA A 349 -17.08 -28.01 10.78
N GLY A 350 -18.34 -28.01 10.36
CA GLY A 350 -19.51 -27.53 11.10
C GLY A 350 -19.65 -26.01 11.06
N TYR A 351 -20.89 -25.51 10.93
CA TYR A 351 -21.19 -24.07 11.01
C TYR A 351 -21.08 -23.51 12.45
N PRO A 352 -20.84 -22.20 12.62
CA PRO A 352 -20.56 -21.21 11.57
C PRO A 352 -19.14 -21.32 10.99
N CYS A 353 -18.98 -20.79 9.77
CA CYS A 353 -17.71 -20.73 9.04
C CYS A 353 -17.44 -19.31 8.54
N LEU A 354 -16.18 -18.89 8.63
CA LEU A 354 -15.71 -17.60 8.15
C LEU A 354 -15.27 -17.71 6.69
N VAL A 355 -15.86 -16.89 5.84
CA VAL A 355 -15.61 -16.84 4.39
C VAL A 355 -14.79 -15.59 4.09
N ARG A 356 -13.60 -15.79 3.52
CA ARG A 356 -12.65 -14.74 3.14
C ARG A 356 -12.33 -14.82 1.64
N PRO A 357 -12.80 -13.87 0.82
CA PRO A 357 -12.39 -13.81 -0.59
C PRO A 357 -10.89 -13.49 -0.70
N SER A 358 -10.15 -14.18 -1.57
CA SER A 358 -8.68 -14.04 -1.65
C SER A 358 -8.18 -12.70 -2.20
N TYR A 359 -9.08 -11.87 -2.75
CA TYR A 359 -8.74 -10.61 -3.41
C TYR A 359 -8.95 -9.37 -2.53
N VAL A 360 -9.32 -9.52 -1.24
CA VAL A 360 -9.62 -8.38 -0.38
C VAL A 360 -8.68 -8.30 0.82
N LEU A 361 -7.86 -7.25 0.85
CA LEU A 361 -7.10 -6.82 2.02
C LEU A 361 -7.99 -5.95 2.92
N SER A 362 -7.82 -6.04 4.24
CA SER A 362 -8.55 -5.26 5.26
C SER A 362 -9.98 -5.68 5.60
N GLY A 363 -10.34 -6.97 5.46
CA GLY A 363 -11.60 -7.51 5.97
C GLY A 363 -12.87 -7.08 5.23
N ALA A 364 -12.76 -6.23 4.21
CA ALA A 364 -13.89 -5.90 3.35
C ALA A 364 -14.41 -7.20 2.69
N ALA A 365 -15.71 -7.44 2.77
CA ALA A 365 -16.37 -8.68 2.32
C ALA A 365 -16.04 -9.97 3.11
N MET A 366 -15.42 -9.90 4.29
CA MET A 366 -15.42 -11.04 5.22
C MET A 366 -16.83 -11.27 5.78
N ASN A 367 -17.33 -12.49 5.66
CA ASN A 367 -18.67 -12.84 6.13
C ASN A 367 -18.64 -14.14 6.94
N VAL A 368 -19.48 -14.21 7.97
CA VAL A 368 -19.70 -15.44 8.74
C VAL A 368 -20.95 -16.11 8.19
N ALA A 369 -20.77 -17.27 7.56
CA ALA A 369 -21.86 -18.12 7.10
C ALA A 369 -22.34 -19.01 8.25
N TYR A 370 -23.66 -19.06 8.46
CA TYR A 370 -24.30 -19.92 9.47
C TYR A 370 -25.01 -21.12 8.83
N SER A 371 -25.17 -21.10 7.51
CA SER A 371 -25.85 -22.13 6.73
C SER A 371 -25.32 -22.21 5.30
N ASN A 372 -25.68 -23.28 4.59
CA ASN A 372 -25.40 -23.44 3.16
C ASN A 372 -26.00 -22.28 2.33
N GLN A 373 -27.18 -21.77 2.72
CA GLN A 373 -27.85 -20.67 2.02
C GLN A 373 -27.08 -19.35 2.14
N ASP A 374 -26.51 -19.07 3.32
CA ASP A 374 -25.66 -17.90 3.53
C ASP A 374 -24.40 -18.00 2.66
N LEU A 375 -23.77 -19.18 2.67
CA LEU A 375 -22.57 -19.45 1.88
C LEU A 375 -22.81 -19.24 0.38
N GLU A 376 -23.91 -19.77 -0.17
CA GLU A 376 -24.31 -19.52 -1.56
C GLU A 376 -24.49 -18.03 -1.86
N THR A 377 -25.17 -17.31 -0.97
CA THR A 377 -25.42 -15.88 -1.14
C THR A 377 -24.11 -15.09 -1.18
N TYR A 378 -23.18 -15.38 -0.26
CA TYR A 378 -21.88 -14.72 -0.19
C TYR A 378 -20.98 -15.06 -1.36
N LEU A 379 -20.92 -16.34 -1.76
CA LEU A 379 -20.10 -16.78 -2.88
C LEU A 379 -20.63 -16.25 -4.23
N ASN A 380 -21.96 -16.20 -4.41
CA ASN A 380 -22.55 -15.62 -5.63
C ASN A 380 -22.22 -14.13 -5.73
N ALA A 381 -22.42 -13.37 -4.63
CA ALA A 381 -22.03 -11.96 -4.57
C ALA A 381 -20.53 -11.74 -4.82
N ALA A 382 -19.66 -12.62 -4.31
CA ALA A 382 -18.22 -12.55 -4.55
C ALA A 382 -17.84 -12.94 -5.99
N SER A 383 -18.56 -13.87 -6.61
CA SER A 383 -18.31 -14.35 -7.98
C SER A 383 -18.71 -13.35 -9.08
N GLU A 384 -19.66 -12.46 -8.79
CA GLU A 384 -19.97 -11.30 -9.65
C GLU A 384 -18.81 -10.29 -9.70
N VAL A 385 -17.95 -10.30 -8.69
CA VAL A 385 -16.79 -9.40 -8.57
C VAL A 385 -15.52 -10.03 -9.18
N SER A 386 -15.34 -11.36 -9.10
CA SER A 386 -14.35 -12.10 -9.90
C SER A 386 -14.64 -13.60 -9.91
N LYS A 387 -14.62 -14.23 -11.10
CA LYS A 387 -14.84 -15.68 -11.27
C LYS A 387 -13.57 -16.53 -11.14
N GLU A 388 -12.40 -15.91 -11.08
CA GLU A 388 -11.10 -16.61 -11.20
C GLU A 388 -10.33 -16.71 -9.89
N HIS A 389 -10.90 -16.22 -8.77
CA HIS A 389 -10.18 -16.20 -7.50
C HIS A 389 -10.71 -17.24 -6.50
N PRO A 390 -9.80 -17.99 -5.84
CA PRO A 390 -10.18 -18.90 -4.77
C PRO A 390 -10.80 -18.14 -3.59
N VAL A 391 -11.54 -18.86 -2.76
CA VAL A 391 -12.08 -18.37 -1.48
C VAL A 391 -11.50 -19.20 -0.36
N VAL A 392 -11.08 -18.52 0.70
CA VAL A 392 -10.51 -19.13 1.88
C VAL A 392 -11.62 -19.26 2.93
N ILE A 393 -11.93 -20.49 3.34
CA ILE A 393 -12.95 -20.76 4.35
C ILE A 393 -12.28 -21.36 5.58
N SER A 394 -12.67 -20.88 6.76
CA SER A 394 -12.15 -21.36 8.05
C SER A 394 -13.28 -21.59 9.03
N LYS A 395 -13.12 -22.54 9.95
CA LYS A 395 -14.04 -22.74 11.05
C LYS A 395 -14.07 -21.47 11.92
N PHE A 396 -15.26 -20.92 12.13
CA PHE A 396 -15.45 -19.81 13.06
C PHE A 396 -15.65 -20.34 14.48
N LEU A 397 -14.95 -19.75 15.45
CA LEU A 397 -15.01 -20.12 16.86
C LEU A 397 -15.98 -19.19 17.59
N ASN A 398 -17.13 -19.72 17.99
CA ASN A 398 -18.12 -18.96 18.76
C ASN A 398 -17.67 -18.75 20.19
N GLU A 399 -18.03 -17.60 20.76
CA GLU A 399 -17.80 -17.28 22.19
C GLU A 399 -16.34 -17.41 22.62
N ALA A 400 -15.41 -17.27 21.66
CA ALA A 400 -13.99 -17.27 21.92
C ALA A 400 -13.53 -15.86 22.30
N LYS A 401 -12.61 -15.77 23.25
CA LYS A 401 -11.87 -14.55 23.53
C LYS A 401 -10.83 -14.32 22.45
N GLU A 402 -10.62 -13.06 22.09
CA GLU A 402 -9.55 -12.64 21.18
C GLU A 402 -8.46 -11.94 21.99
N ILE A 403 -7.20 -12.26 21.69
CA ILE A 403 -6.01 -11.82 22.43
C ILE A 403 -4.99 -11.32 21.43
N ASP A 404 -4.52 -10.08 21.65
CA ASP A 404 -3.38 -9.54 20.91
C ASP A 404 -2.11 -9.67 21.74
N VAL A 405 -1.00 -9.99 21.08
CA VAL A 405 0.31 -10.10 21.73
C VAL A 405 1.34 -9.33 20.92
N ASP A 406 1.61 -8.11 21.36
CA ASP A 406 2.70 -7.32 20.77
C ASP A 406 4.03 -7.71 21.40
N ALA A 407 5.02 -8.05 20.58
CA ALA A 407 6.33 -8.44 21.08
C ALA A 407 7.47 -7.93 20.19
N VAL A 408 8.65 -7.83 20.80
CA VAL A 408 9.91 -7.57 20.09
C VAL A 408 10.83 -8.74 20.33
N ALA A 409 11.41 -9.26 19.26
CA ALA A 409 12.39 -10.34 19.32
C ALA A 409 13.71 -9.93 18.66
N ALA A 410 14.79 -10.61 19.00
CA ALA A 410 16.05 -10.58 18.28
C ALA A 410 16.51 -12.01 18.04
N GLU A 411 16.76 -12.37 16.78
CA GLU A 411 17.16 -13.73 16.38
C GLU A 411 16.20 -14.80 16.95
N GLY A 412 14.90 -14.49 16.89
CA GLY A 412 13.83 -15.33 17.38
C GLY A 412 13.67 -15.41 18.90
N VAL A 413 14.46 -14.65 19.67
CA VAL A 413 14.36 -14.59 21.14
C VAL A 413 13.58 -13.35 21.57
N ILE A 414 12.48 -13.55 22.30
CA ILE A 414 11.65 -12.46 22.85
C ILE A 414 12.45 -11.59 23.82
N LEU A 415 12.45 -10.27 23.58
CA LEU A 415 13.04 -9.25 24.44
C LEU A 415 11.98 -8.60 25.34
N CYS A 416 10.82 -8.28 24.77
CA CYS A 416 9.67 -7.75 25.50
C CYS A 416 8.37 -8.21 24.86
N MET A 417 7.31 -8.29 25.66
CA MET A 417 5.97 -8.58 25.18
C MET A 417 4.90 -7.89 26.02
N ALA A 418 3.81 -7.50 25.38
CA ALA A 418 2.57 -7.05 26.00
C ALA A 418 1.44 -7.97 25.52
N VAL A 419 0.63 -8.45 26.47
CA VAL A 419 -0.56 -9.26 26.15
C VAL A 419 -1.78 -8.40 26.45
N SER A 420 -2.71 -8.33 25.52
CA SER A 420 -3.89 -7.49 25.57
C SER A 420 -5.14 -8.36 25.33
N GLU A 421 -6.14 -8.21 26.20
CA GLU A 421 -7.42 -8.90 26.08
C GLU A 421 -8.45 -7.99 25.41
N HIS A 422 -9.19 -8.54 24.45
CA HIS A 422 -10.34 -7.85 23.86
C HIS A 422 -11.54 -7.94 24.81
N VAL A 423 -12.31 -6.85 24.93
CA VAL A 423 -13.59 -6.85 25.63
C VAL A 423 -14.64 -7.61 24.82
N GLU A 424 -14.63 -7.42 23.51
CA GLU A 424 -15.46 -8.13 22.55
C GLU A 424 -14.93 -9.54 22.27
N ASN A 425 -15.82 -10.46 21.91
CA ASN A 425 -15.43 -11.81 21.50
C ASN A 425 -14.87 -11.81 20.07
N ALA A 426 -14.12 -12.87 19.77
CA ALA A 426 -13.59 -13.12 18.44
C ALA A 426 -14.67 -13.05 17.36
N GLY A 427 -14.39 -12.24 16.33
CA GLY A 427 -15.33 -11.96 15.24
C GLY A 427 -15.71 -10.48 15.12
N VAL A 428 -15.52 -9.69 16.18
CA VAL A 428 -15.32 -8.24 16.04
C VAL A 428 -13.86 -8.04 15.61
N HIS A 429 -13.61 -7.20 14.60
CA HIS A 429 -12.25 -6.97 14.12
C HIS A 429 -11.42 -6.28 15.21
N SER A 430 -10.15 -6.69 15.41
CA SER A 430 -9.27 -6.14 16.46
C SER A 430 -9.19 -4.61 16.45
N GLY A 431 -9.08 -4.00 15.27
CA GLY A 431 -9.10 -2.54 15.10
C GLY A 431 -10.40 -1.83 15.49
N ASP A 432 -11.51 -2.56 15.67
CA ASP A 432 -12.80 -2.04 16.17
C ASP A 432 -13.06 -2.48 17.63
N ALA A 433 -12.22 -3.35 18.19
CA ALA A 433 -12.36 -3.92 19.52
C ALA A 433 -11.73 -3.00 20.60
N THR A 434 -12.23 -3.13 21.82
CA THR A 434 -11.67 -2.45 23.00
C THR A 434 -10.63 -3.35 23.66
N LEU A 435 -9.40 -2.86 23.79
CA LEU A 435 -8.29 -3.61 24.39
C LEU A 435 -8.08 -3.26 25.87
N VAL A 436 -7.81 -4.27 26.69
CA VAL A 436 -7.40 -4.13 28.10
C VAL A 436 -6.03 -4.76 28.31
N THR A 437 -5.10 -3.94 28.84
CA THR A 437 -3.70 -4.35 29.08
C THR A 437 -3.29 -3.98 30.51
N PRO A 438 -2.87 -4.93 31.36
CA PRO A 438 -2.80 -6.38 31.12
C PRO A 438 -4.20 -7.03 31.04
N PRO A 439 -4.30 -8.29 30.55
CA PRO A 439 -5.58 -9.03 30.52
C PRO A 439 -6.19 -9.14 31.93
N GLN A 440 -7.52 -9.09 32.01
CA GLN A 440 -8.26 -9.09 33.28
C GLN A 440 -8.93 -10.42 33.58
N ASP A 441 -9.34 -11.16 32.56
CA ASP A 441 -10.13 -12.39 32.69
C ASP A 441 -9.46 -13.57 31.96
N ILE A 442 -8.16 -13.75 32.23
CA ILE A 442 -7.35 -14.87 31.74
C ILE A 442 -6.63 -15.51 32.92
N ASN A 443 -6.70 -16.84 33.03
CA ASN A 443 -5.98 -17.58 34.06
C ASN A 443 -4.47 -17.70 33.72
N ALA A 444 -3.65 -17.96 34.74
CA ALA A 444 -2.19 -18.01 34.59
C ALA A 444 -1.73 -19.10 33.60
N GLU A 445 -2.39 -20.26 33.58
CA GLU A 445 -2.03 -21.36 32.68
C GLU A 445 -2.23 -20.99 31.20
N THR A 446 -3.34 -20.33 30.88
CA THR A 446 -3.61 -19.83 29.52
C THR A 446 -2.63 -18.74 29.15
N LEU A 447 -2.31 -17.82 30.07
CA LEU A 447 -1.33 -16.77 29.82
C LEU A 447 0.06 -17.36 29.54
N ASP A 448 0.48 -18.39 30.27
CA ASP A 448 1.76 -19.06 30.04
C ASP A 448 1.79 -19.79 28.68
N LYS A 449 0.67 -20.43 28.28
CA LYS A 449 0.53 -20.99 26.92
C LYS A 449 0.65 -19.94 25.83
N ILE A 450 0.03 -18.77 26.00
CA ILE A 450 0.15 -17.65 25.06
C ILE A 450 1.63 -17.23 24.94
N ARG A 451 2.33 -17.12 26.06
CA ARG A 451 3.77 -16.80 26.07
C ARG A 451 4.64 -17.85 25.40
N ASP A 452 4.32 -19.13 25.59
CA ASP A 452 5.03 -20.24 24.96
C ASP A 452 4.81 -20.23 23.44
N ILE A 453 3.56 -20.06 22.98
CA ILE A 453 3.22 -19.95 21.55
C ILE A 453 3.94 -18.74 20.94
N THR A 454 3.94 -17.59 21.60
CA THR A 454 4.59 -16.37 21.12
C THR A 454 6.11 -16.58 20.96
N ARG A 455 6.75 -17.23 21.94
CA ARG A 455 8.18 -17.60 21.88
C ARG A 455 8.48 -18.57 20.74
N ASP A 456 7.61 -19.56 20.55
CA ASP A 456 7.74 -20.53 19.47
C ASP A 456 7.60 -19.87 18.09
N LEU A 457 6.64 -18.95 17.92
CA LEU A 457 6.46 -18.19 16.68
C LEU A 457 7.66 -17.30 16.38
N ALA A 458 8.16 -16.56 17.37
CA ALA A 458 9.36 -15.74 17.21
C ALA A 458 10.55 -16.57 16.73
N ALA A 459 10.78 -17.73 17.35
CA ALA A 459 11.86 -18.64 16.96
C ALA A 459 11.66 -19.27 15.57
N LEU A 460 10.43 -19.65 15.22
CA LEU A 460 10.13 -20.28 13.92
C LEU A 460 10.27 -19.31 12.74
N LEU A 461 9.93 -18.05 12.94
CA LEU A 461 10.04 -16.99 11.94
C LEU A 461 11.38 -16.24 12.00
N ASP A 462 12.27 -16.62 12.93
CA ASP A 462 13.55 -15.93 13.19
C ASP A 462 13.37 -14.42 13.31
N VAL A 463 12.37 -14.02 14.12
CA VAL A 463 11.94 -12.63 14.22
C VAL A 463 13.06 -11.76 14.80
N THR A 464 13.36 -10.66 14.13
CA THR A 464 14.31 -9.64 14.58
C THR A 464 13.67 -8.27 14.41
N GLY A 465 13.03 -7.77 15.45
CA GLY A 465 12.22 -6.55 15.43
C GLY A 465 10.83 -6.77 16.04
N PRO A 466 9.90 -5.83 15.80
CA PRO A 466 8.53 -5.94 16.28
C PRO A 466 7.74 -7.00 15.50
N PHE A 467 6.81 -7.66 16.17
CA PHE A 467 5.77 -8.48 15.57
C PHE A 467 4.54 -8.54 16.48
N ASN A 468 3.42 -8.97 15.90
CA ASN A 468 2.14 -9.18 16.56
C ASN A 468 1.65 -10.60 16.26
#